data_AF-A0A8T9BZJ4-F1
#
_entry.id   AF-A0A8T9BZJ4-F1
#
_cell.length_a   1.000
_cell.length_b   1.000
_cell.length_c   1.000
_cell.angle_alpha   90.00
_cell.angle_beta   90.00
_cell.angle_gamma   90.00
#
_symmetry.space_group_name_H-M   'P 1'
#
loop_
_entity.id
_entity.type
_entity.pdbx_description
1 polymer ?
#
loop_
_entity_poly.entity_id
_entity_poly.type
_entity_poly.pdbx_seq_one_letter_code
_entity_poly.pdbx_strand_id
1 'polypeptide(L)'
;MAPLTRSQSLSVSQLPSTKSPPTLTTLPPELHLLISAHLTYPDALSLKHVSRHFYSLVYTGVNLKIEWLIERRTLHLDCPHDQKCELGSDMRFCRGSVRLLMERRRQHGGMRYERGRKG
;
A
#
# COMPACT_ATOMS: atom_id res chain seq x y z
N MET A 1 9.46 12.76 -74.29
CA MET A 1 10.35 12.17 -73.26
C MET A 1 10.26 13.05 -72.03
N ALA A 2 9.52 12.64 -71.00
CA ALA A 2 9.38 13.36 -69.73
C ALA A 2 10.01 12.51 -68.61
N PRO A 3 10.68 13.11 -67.61
CA PRO A 3 11.45 12.35 -66.63
C PRO A 3 10.53 11.71 -65.59
N LEU A 4 10.85 10.45 -65.25
CA LEU A 4 10.22 9.67 -64.20
C LEU A 4 10.48 10.34 -62.84
N THR A 5 9.41 10.74 -62.16
CA THR A 5 9.47 11.27 -60.80
C THR A 5 9.89 10.16 -59.84
N ARG A 6 11.06 10.36 -59.22
CA ARG A 6 11.63 9.55 -58.14
C ARG A 6 10.63 9.42 -56.98
N SER A 7 10.05 8.23 -56.82
CA SER A 7 9.29 7.86 -55.62
C SER A 7 10.21 7.96 -54.41
N GLN A 8 10.03 9.00 -53.60
CA GLN A 8 10.65 9.07 -52.28
C GLN A 8 9.90 8.10 -51.37
N SER A 9 10.56 7.01 -50.98
CA SER A 9 10.08 6.16 -49.90
C SER A 9 10.11 6.96 -48.61
N LEU A 10 8.94 7.36 -48.12
CA LEU A 10 8.80 7.89 -46.77
C LEU A 10 9.19 6.78 -45.79
N SER A 11 10.30 6.97 -45.09
CA SER A 11 10.74 6.08 -44.02
C SER A 11 9.67 6.05 -42.93
N VAL A 12 9.10 4.86 -42.72
CA VAL A 12 8.22 4.51 -41.60
C VAL A 12 9.04 4.58 -40.32
N SER A 13 9.29 5.79 -39.80
CA SER A 13 10.05 6.02 -38.55
C SER A 13 9.21 6.71 -37.49
N GLN A 14 7.91 6.41 -37.44
CA GLN A 14 7.05 6.75 -36.32
C GLN A 14 6.15 5.56 -36.00
N LEU A 15 6.75 4.53 -35.37
CA LEU A 15 5.95 3.58 -34.60
C LEU A 15 5.49 4.33 -33.33
N PRO A 16 4.20 4.34 -32.98
CA PRO A 16 3.77 4.90 -31.70
C PRO A 16 4.49 4.12 -30.59
N SER A 17 5.31 4.83 -29.82
CA SER A 17 5.86 4.32 -28.56
C SER A 17 4.70 3.78 -27.75
N THR A 18 4.66 2.47 -27.57
CA THR A 18 3.74 1.80 -26.65
C THR A 18 4.13 2.22 -25.25
N LYS A 19 3.69 3.40 -24.82
CA LYS A 19 3.85 3.84 -23.43
C LYS A 19 3.14 2.80 -22.58
N SER A 20 3.91 2.01 -21.83
CA SER A 20 3.33 1.06 -20.88
C SER A 20 2.40 1.83 -19.94
N PRO A 21 1.26 1.25 -19.54
CA PRO A 21 0.36 1.91 -18.61
C PRO A 21 1.14 2.33 -17.36
N PRO A 22 0.83 3.51 -16.79
CA PRO A 22 1.51 3.98 -15.60
C PRO A 22 1.30 2.96 -14.47
N THR A 23 2.40 2.48 -13.90
CA THR A 23 2.38 1.64 -12.71
C THR A 23 2.53 2.51 -11.47
N LEU A 24 2.22 1.97 -10.29
CA LEU A 24 2.37 2.70 -9.02
C LEU A 24 3.77 3.33 -8.91
N THR A 25 4.84 2.59 -9.25
CA THR A 25 6.22 3.07 -9.14
C THR A 25 6.61 4.17 -10.14
N THR A 26 5.84 4.35 -11.21
CA THR A 26 6.08 5.42 -12.21
C THR A 26 5.43 6.74 -11.83
N LEU A 27 4.63 6.77 -10.76
CA LEU A 27 4.03 7.99 -10.26
C LEU A 27 5.09 8.91 -9.62
N PRO A 28 4.89 10.23 -9.67
CA PRO A 28 5.74 11.17 -8.95
C PRO A 28 5.61 11.00 -7.41
N PRO A 29 6.65 11.33 -6.63
CA PRO A 29 6.67 11.18 -5.16
C PRO A 29 5.50 11.85 -4.43
N GLU A 30 4.98 12.96 -4.94
CA GLU A 30 3.84 13.68 -4.37
C GLU A 30 2.57 12.83 -4.38
N LEU A 31 2.35 12.07 -5.46
CA LEU A 31 1.24 11.13 -5.55
C LEU A 31 1.46 9.93 -4.63
N HIS A 32 2.70 9.45 -4.49
CA HIS A 32 3.00 8.42 -3.50
C HIS A 32 2.69 8.87 -2.07
N LEU A 33 3.04 10.11 -1.71
CA LEU A 33 2.73 10.70 -0.41
C LEU A 33 1.22 10.79 -0.20
N LEU A 34 0.49 11.33 -1.18
CA LEU A 34 -0.97 11.45 -1.12
C LEU A 34 -1.63 10.08 -0.93
N ILE A 35 -1.24 9.08 -1.74
CA ILE A 35 -1.74 7.70 -1.60
C ILE A 35 -1.45 7.17 -0.19
N SER A 36 -0.21 7.32 0.29
CA SER A 36 0.19 6.82 1.61
C SER A 36 -0.56 7.47 2.77
N ALA A 37 -0.97 8.74 2.64
CA ALA A 37 -1.72 9.47 3.65
C ALA A 37 -3.15 8.94 3.83
N HIS A 38 -3.69 8.22 2.86
CA HIS A 38 -5.03 7.62 2.91
C HIS A 38 -5.03 6.15 3.35
N LEU A 39 -3.88 5.57 3.67
CA LEU A 39 -3.79 4.16 4.06
C LEU A 39 -3.96 3.98 5.57
N THR A 40 -4.71 2.94 5.95
CA THR A 40 -4.73 2.48 7.34
C THR A 40 -3.36 1.93 7.76
N TYR A 41 -3.06 1.89 9.07
CA TYR A 41 -1.76 1.40 9.56
C TYR A 41 -1.29 0.08 8.91
N PRO A 42 -2.12 -0.99 8.82
CA PRO A 42 -1.70 -2.24 8.20
C PRO A 42 -1.27 -2.08 6.74
N ASP A 43 -2.01 -1.29 5.97
CA ASP A 43 -1.76 -1.10 4.53
C ASP A 43 -0.56 -0.18 4.29
N ALA A 44 -0.43 0.87 5.09
CA ALA A 44 0.74 1.75 5.09
C ALA A 44 2.01 0.96 5.43
N LEU A 45 1.96 0.10 6.46
CA LEU A 45 3.08 -0.76 6.81
C LEU A 45 3.42 -1.75 5.70
N SER A 46 2.41 -2.35 5.06
CA SER A 46 2.63 -3.20 3.89
C SER A 46 3.32 -2.44 2.76
N LEU A 47 2.82 -1.25 2.38
CA LEU A 47 3.41 -0.43 1.31
C LEU A 47 4.85 -0.03 1.65
N LYS A 48 5.11 0.37 2.90
CA LYS A 48 6.44 0.74 3.40
C LYS A 48 7.48 -0.36 3.15
N HIS A 49 7.08 -1.63 3.25
CA HIS A 49 7.97 -2.77 3.06
C HIS A 49 8.06 -3.29 1.61
N VAL A 50 7.37 -2.68 0.64
CA VAL A 50 7.42 -3.08 -0.78
C VAL A 50 8.76 -2.72 -1.44
N SER A 51 9.33 -1.55 -1.12
CA SER A 51 10.58 -1.09 -1.73
C SER A 51 11.32 -0.11 -0.83
N ARG A 52 12.62 0.11 -1.10
CA ARG A 52 13.43 1.10 -0.37
C ARG A 52 12.85 2.52 -0.47
N HIS A 53 12.29 2.87 -1.62
CA HIS A 53 11.63 4.17 -1.86
C HIS A 53 10.45 4.38 -0.92
N PHE A 54 9.53 3.41 -0.85
CA PHE A 54 8.40 3.48 0.06
C PHE A 54 8.82 3.37 1.53
N TYR A 55 9.89 2.64 1.83
CA TYR A 55 10.41 2.54 3.19
C TYR A 55 10.81 3.89 3.78
N SER A 56 11.42 4.76 2.98
CA SER A 56 11.79 6.12 3.38
C SER A 56 10.64 7.12 3.34
N LEU A 57 9.61 6.86 2.53
CA LEU A 57 8.56 7.84 2.23
C LEU A 57 7.30 7.64 3.09
N VAL A 58 6.91 6.39 3.36
CA VAL A 58 5.62 6.07 4.00
C VAL A 58 5.71 6.23 5.52
N TYR A 59 4.80 7.03 6.06
CA TYR A 59 4.67 7.23 7.50
C TYR A 59 3.88 6.09 8.16
N THR A 60 4.46 5.49 9.20
CA THR A 60 3.82 4.47 10.06
C THR A 60 3.99 4.82 11.55
N GLY A 61 3.96 6.11 11.87
CA GLY A 61 4.19 6.56 13.23
C GLY A 61 3.01 6.32 14.18
N VAL A 62 3.16 6.83 15.40
CA VAL A 62 2.25 6.58 16.52
C VAL A 62 0.81 6.98 16.21
N ASN A 63 0.60 8.12 15.56
CA ASN A 63 -0.75 8.63 15.27
C ASN A 63 -1.57 7.64 14.43
N LEU A 64 -0.96 7.08 13.37
CA LEU A 64 -1.62 6.13 12.48
C LEU A 64 -1.96 4.82 13.21
N LYS A 65 -1.11 4.38 14.15
CA LYS A 65 -1.36 3.20 14.99
C LYS A 65 -2.55 3.43 15.92
N ILE A 66 -2.59 4.60 16.57
CA ILE A 66 -3.69 4.96 17.48
C ILE A 66 -5.00 5.07 16.71
N GLU A 67 -5.02 5.78 15.59
CA GLU A 67 -6.19 5.95 14.74
C GLU A 67 -6.75 4.60 14.30
N TRP A 68 -5.89 3.69 13.84
CA TRP A 68 -6.28 2.32 13.49
C TRP A 68 -6.89 1.56 14.67
N LEU A 69 -6.33 1.68 15.88
CA LEU A 69 -6.90 1.03 17.08
C LEU A 69 -8.26 1.61 17.46
N ILE A 70 -8.43 2.93 17.35
CA ILE A 70 -9.71 3.61 17.60
C ILE A 70 -10.75 3.12 16.60
N GLU A 71 -10.44 3.15 15.30
CA GLU A 71 -11.34 2.70 14.23
C GLU A 71 -11.80 1.25 14.47
N ARG A 72 -10.87 0.34 14.79
CA ARG A 72 -11.21 -1.05 15.12
C ARG A 72 -12.17 -1.17 16.28
N ARG A 73 -11.99 -0.37 17.33
CA ARG A 73 -12.87 -0.38 18.50
C ARG A 73 -14.25 0.17 18.16
N THR A 74 -14.32 1.24 17.37
CA THR A 74 -15.57 1.83 16.89
C THR A 74 -16.36 0.83 16.02
N LEU A 75 -15.67 0.05 15.20
CA LEU A 75 -16.28 -0.99 14.37
C LEU A 75 -16.56 -2.31 15.13
N HIS A 76 -16.35 -2.35 16.45
CA HIS A 76 -16.50 -3.54 17.30
C HIS A 76 -15.73 -4.77 16.78
N LEU A 77 -14.57 -4.54 16.18
CA LEU A 77 -13.65 -5.58 15.74
C LEU A 77 -12.75 -6.02 16.91
N ASP A 78 -12.14 -7.21 16.80
CA ASP A 78 -11.16 -7.67 17.78
C ASP A 78 -10.04 -6.64 17.96
N CYS A 79 -9.92 -6.10 19.16
CA CYS A 79 -8.82 -5.21 19.52
C CYS A 79 -7.70 -6.03 20.17
N PRO A 80 -6.43 -5.69 19.92
CA PRO A 80 -5.31 -6.31 20.63
C PRO A 80 -5.50 -6.14 22.14
N HIS A 81 -5.47 -7.24 22.88
CA HIS A 81 -5.78 -7.29 24.31
C HIS A 81 -4.52 -7.30 25.21
N ASP A 82 -3.33 -7.18 24.61
CA ASP A 82 -2.08 -7.23 25.35
C ASP A 82 -1.86 -5.91 26.11
N GLN A 83 -1.54 -6.00 27.41
CA GLN A 83 -1.15 -4.85 28.23
C GLN A 83 0.16 -4.18 27.80
N LYS A 84 0.82 -4.67 26.74
CA LYS A 84 2.15 -4.25 26.25
C LYS A 84 2.13 -3.80 24.79
N CYS A 85 1.07 -3.10 24.36
CA CYS A 85 1.04 -2.51 23.03
C CYS A 85 2.00 -1.31 22.97
N GLU A 86 3.24 -1.55 22.55
CA GLU A 86 4.27 -0.50 22.44
C GLU A 86 4.16 0.22 21.09
N LEU A 87 3.66 1.46 21.11
CA LEU A 87 3.43 2.27 19.91
C LEU A 87 4.72 2.78 19.23
N GLY A 88 5.84 2.74 19.94
CA GLY A 88 7.07 3.46 19.57
C GLY A 88 7.82 2.94 18.34
N SER A 89 7.59 1.71 17.88
CA SER A 89 8.12 1.25 16.58
C SER A 89 7.24 0.16 15.97
N ASP A 90 7.32 -0.01 14.65
CA ASP A 90 6.50 -1.01 13.94
C ASP A 90 6.82 -2.43 14.44
N MET A 91 8.09 -2.72 14.68
CA MET A 91 8.55 -4.01 15.19
C MET A 91 8.02 -4.32 16.60
N ARG A 92 7.86 -3.31 17.45
CA ARG A 92 7.32 -3.49 18.81
C ARG A 92 5.80 -3.55 18.81
N PHE A 93 5.17 -2.72 17.98
CA PHE A 93 3.72 -2.68 17.83
C PHE A 93 3.16 -3.98 17.24
N CYS A 94 3.83 -4.55 16.22
CA CYS A 94 3.41 -5.77 15.54
C CYS A 94 3.73 -7.07 16.32
N ARG A 95 3.78 -7.02 17.66
CA ARG A 95 3.98 -8.20 18.52
C ARG A 95 2.65 -8.74 19.06
N GLY A 96 2.70 -9.91 19.69
CA GLY A 96 1.55 -10.51 20.39
C GLY A 96 0.29 -10.61 19.52
N SER A 97 -0.82 -10.12 20.05
CA SER A 97 -2.14 -10.08 19.44
C SER A 97 -2.20 -9.27 18.13
N VAL A 98 -1.42 -8.19 17.99
CA VAL A 98 -1.33 -7.43 16.73
C VAL A 98 -0.73 -8.28 15.62
N ARG A 99 0.31 -9.09 15.92
CA ARG A 99 0.90 -10.03 14.95
C ARG A 99 -0.15 -10.99 14.41
N LEU A 100 -0.96 -11.56 15.30
CA LEU A 100 -2.03 -12.49 14.93
C LEU A 100 -3.12 -11.81 14.10
N LEU A 101 -3.46 -10.55 14.42
CA LEU A 101 -4.40 -9.76 13.62
C LEU A 101 -3.88 -9.50 12.20
N MET A 102 -2.60 -9.14 12.07
CA MET A 102 -1.95 -8.93 10.76
C MET A 102 -1.86 -10.24 9.95
N GLU A 103 -1.54 -11.36 10.61
CA GLU A 103 -1.51 -12.68 9.99
C GLU A 103 -2.90 -13.09 9.48
N ARG A 104 -3.94 -12.95 10.31
CA ARG A 104 -5.32 -13.20 9.90
C ARG A 104 -5.75 -12.31 8.73
N ARG A 105 -5.36 -11.03 8.72
CA ARG A 105 -5.65 -10.12 7.59
C ARG A 105 -5.05 -10.62 6.28
N ARG A 106 -3.84 -11.20 6.29
CA ARG A 106 -3.24 -11.80 5.09
C ARG A 106 -3.97 -13.06 4.62
N GLN A 107 -4.50 -13.83 5.57
CA GLN A 107 -5.19 -15.09 5.29
C GLN A 107 -6.65 -14.87 4.86
N HIS A 108 -7.30 -13.77 5.30
CA HIS A 108 -8.76 -13.59 5.21
C HIS A 108 -9.17 -12.38 4.35
N GLY A 109 -9.23 -12.55 3.04
CA GLY A 109 -10.06 -11.73 2.15
C GLY A 109 -11.56 -12.07 2.17
N GLY A 110 -12.09 -12.75 3.21
CA GLY A 110 -13.36 -13.50 3.06
C GLY A 110 -14.41 -13.46 4.17
N MET A 111 -14.12 -13.60 5.47
CA MET A 111 -15.20 -13.83 6.44
C MET A 111 -15.04 -13.14 7.80
N ARG A 112 -16.20 -12.66 8.28
CA ARG A 112 -16.48 -11.91 9.50
C ARG A 112 -15.81 -12.51 10.73
N TYR A 113 -15.37 -11.63 11.62
CA TYR A 113 -14.98 -11.95 12.98
C TYR A 113 -16.13 -12.67 13.70
N GLU A 114 -16.03 -13.98 13.87
CA GLU A 114 -16.83 -14.64 14.89
C GLU A 114 -16.33 -14.21 16.27
N ARG A 115 -17.27 -13.63 17.00
CA ARG A 115 -17.19 -13.00 18.32
C ARG A 115 -16.42 -13.87 19.32
N GLY A 116 -15.18 -13.49 19.62
CA GLY A 116 -14.42 -14.01 20.77
C GLY A 116 -14.96 -13.49 22.10
N ARG A 117 -16.13 -13.98 22.53
CA ARG A 117 -16.61 -13.82 23.91
C ARG A 117 -16.09 -15.01 24.72
N LYS A 118 -14.96 -14.83 25.41
CA LYS A 118 -14.63 -15.68 26.57
C LYS A 118 -15.17 -14.98 27.82
N GLY A 119 -16.24 -15.56 28.38
CA GLY A 119 -16.62 -15.33 29.77
C GLY A 119 -15.75 -16.15 30.72
#